data_AF-A0A9P7BJ26-F1
#
_entry.id   AF-A0A9P7BJ26-F1
#
_cell.length_a   1.000
_cell.length_b   1.000
_cell.length_c   1.000
_cell.angle_alpha   90.00
_cell.angle_beta   90.00
_cell.angle_gamma   90.00
#
_symmetry.space_group_name_H-M   'P 1'
#
loop_
_entity.id
_entity.type
_entity.pdbx_description
1 polymer ?
#
loop_
_entity_poly.entity_id
_entity_poly.type
_entity_poly.pdbx_seq_one_letter_code
_entity_poly.pdbx_strand_id
1 'polypeptide(L)'
;MFSRPGFESAIEAWRYRTRHNNTMYDIYDGQFWNEFKDRDGNVFTSQARSLLFTLNVDWFQSSKRTVYSVGAVYLTINNLAK
;
A
#
# COMPACT_ATOMS: atom_id res chain seq x y z
N MET A 1 5.02 -7.30 14.38
CA MET A 1 4.45 -6.07 13.77
C MET A 1 3.02 -5.85 14.23
N PHE A 2 2.10 -6.79 13.97
CA PHE A 2 0.72 -6.74 14.48
C PHE A 2 0.62 -6.64 16.02
N SER A 3 1.49 -7.34 16.75
CA SER A 3 1.51 -7.31 18.23
C SER A 3 2.06 -6.01 18.81
N ARG A 4 2.47 -5.04 17.99
CA ARG A 4 2.97 -3.75 18.47
C ARG A 4 1.78 -2.91 18.94
N PRO A 5 1.81 -2.36 20.16
CA PRO A 5 0.76 -1.45 20.63
C PRO A 5 0.55 -0.31 19.62
N GLY A 6 -0.70 -0.03 19.28
CA GLY A 6 -1.09 1.02 18.34
C GLY A 6 -0.98 0.66 16.85
N PHE A 7 -0.55 -0.55 16.49
CA PHE A 7 -0.46 -0.96 15.09
C PHE A 7 -1.82 -0.90 14.37
N GLU A 8 -2.88 -1.43 14.99
CA GLU A 8 -4.23 -1.39 14.42
C GLU A 8 -4.73 0.04 14.21
N SER A 9 -4.45 0.94 15.16
CA SER A 9 -4.79 2.36 15.02
C SER A 9 -3.99 3.02 13.90
N ALA A 10 -2.72 2.66 13.74
CA ALA A 10 -1.85 3.21 12.70
C ALA A 10 -2.34 2.84 11.29
N ILE A 11 -2.75 1.59 11.06
CA ILE A 11 -3.23 1.13 9.74
C ILE A 11 -4.63 1.65 9.39
N GLU A 12 -5.37 2.19 10.35
CA GLU A 12 -6.70 2.80 10.16
C GLU A 12 -6.64 4.33 10.09
N ALA A 13 -5.51 4.95 10.44
CA ALA A 13 -5.37 6.41 10.54
C ALA A 13 -5.72 7.13 9.23
N TRP A 14 -5.42 6.53 8.07
CA TRP A 14 -5.74 7.09 6.75
C TRP A 14 -7.24 7.27 6.49
N ARG A 15 -8.12 6.54 7.20
CA ARG A 15 -9.58 6.66 7.06
C ARG A 15 -10.13 7.94 7.67
N TYR A 16 -9.54 8.37 8.78
CA TYR A 16 -10.06 9.46 9.60
C TYR A 16 -9.34 10.80 9.38
N ARG A 17 -8.41 10.86 8.42
CA ARG A 17 -7.68 12.08 8.12
C ARG A 17 -8.57 13.13 7.45
N THR A 18 -8.33 14.40 7.74
CA THR A 18 -8.88 15.50 6.96
C THR A 18 -8.32 15.45 5.55
N ARG A 19 -9.20 15.34 4.54
CA ARG A 19 -8.82 15.38 3.13
C ARG A 19 -9.08 16.78 2.58
N HIS A 20 -8.09 17.40 1.97
CA HIS A 20 -8.31 18.57 1.13
C HIS A 20 -8.74 18.11 -0.26
N ASN A 21 -9.76 18.78 -0.82
CA ASN A 21 -10.22 18.49 -2.17
C ASN A 21 -9.06 18.59 -3.16
N ASN A 22 -9.03 17.67 -4.12
CA ASN A 22 -8.03 17.64 -5.19
C ASN A 22 -6.58 17.45 -4.72
N THR A 23 -6.36 16.90 -3.51
CA THR A 23 -5.03 16.60 -2.96
C THR A 23 -4.89 15.10 -2.73
N MET A 24 -3.78 14.52 -3.18
CA MET A 24 -3.44 13.10 -3.02
C MET A 24 -2.35 12.97 -1.96
N TYR A 25 -2.68 12.45 -0.78
CA TYR A 25 -1.75 12.28 0.34
C TYR A 25 -1.03 10.94 0.30
N ASP A 26 -1.75 9.89 -0.08
CA ASP A 26 -1.19 8.57 -0.32
C ASP A 26 -2.01 7.83 -1.38
N ILE A 27 -1.66 6.56 -1.61
CA ILE A 27 -2.30 5.75 -2.64
C ILE A 27 -3.80 5.52 -2.37
N TYR A 28 -4.29 5.63 -1.13
CA TYR A 28 -5.72 5.45 -0.81
C TYR A 28 -6.59 6.60 -1.32
N ASP A 29 -6.01 7.75 -1.64
CA ASP A 29 -6.74 8.84 -2.30
C ASP A 29 -6.85 8.63 -3.83
N GLY A 30 -6.16 7.63 -4.37
CA GLY A 30 -6.25 7.29 -5.79
C GLY A 30 -7.67 6.90 -6.20
N GLN A 31 -8.13 7.45 -7.32
CA GLN A 31 -9.47 7.21 -7.86
C GLN A 31 -9.77 5.71 -7.98
N PHE A 32 -8.82 4.94 -8.53
CA PHE A 32 -8.96 3.50 -8.72
C PHE A 32 -9.29 2.76 -7.41
N TRP A 33 -8.62 3.07 -6.31
CA TRP A 33 -8.82 2.38 -5.02
C TRP A 33 -10.13 2.73 -4.33
N ASN A 34 -10.75 3.86 -4.69
CA ASN A 34 -12.06 4.29 -4.21
C ASN A 34 -13.21 3.79 -5.09
N GLU A 35 -12.94 3.50 -6.37
CA GLU A 35 -13.93 3.00 -7.34
C GLU A 35 -13.91 1.48 -7.50
N PHE A 36 -12.80 0.83 -7.14
CA PHE A 36 -12.66 -0.62 -7.23
C PHE A 36 -13.56 -1.30 -6.19
N LYS A 37 -14.62 -1.95 -6.68
CA LYS A 37 -15.65 -2.60 -5.87
C LYS A 37 -15.58 -4.11 -6.00
N ASP A 38 -15.94 -4.79 -4.93
CA ASP A 38 -16.17 -6.24 -4.94
C ASP A 38 -17.51 -6.60 -5.61
N ARG A 39 -17.82 -7.89 -5.64
CA ARG A 39 -19.06 -8.43 -6.23
C ARG A 39 -20.32 -7.86 -5.57
N ASP A 40 -20.23 -7.48 -4.30
CA ASP A 40 -21.35 -6.97 -3.49
C ASP A 40 -21.44 -5.43 -3.55
N GLY A 41 -20.54 -4.78 -4.29
CA GLY A 41 -20.51 -3.33 -4.48
C GLY A 41 -19.73 -2.57 -3.40
N ASN A 42 -19.08 -3.26 -2.47
CA ASN A 42 -18.27 -2.61 -1.43
C ASN A 42 -16.92 -2.21 -2.00
N VAL A 43 -16.43 -1.03 -1.63
CA VAL A 43 -15.08 -0.59 -2.01
C VAL A 43 -14.06 -1.56 -1.41
N PHE A 44 -13.08 -2.00 -2.21
CA PHE A 44 -12.10 -3.01 -1.80
C PHE A 44 -11.34 -2.64 -0.51
N THR A 45 -11.08 -1.35 -0.31
CA THR A 45 -10.40 -0.82 0.88
C THR A 45 -11.36 -0.48 2.03
N SER A 46 -12.66 -0.82 1.95
CA SER A 46 -13.66 -0.44 2.98
C SER A 46 -13.60 -1.28 4.26
N GLN A 47 -13.02 -2.48 4.23
CA GLN A 47 -13.00 -3.37 5.38
C GLN A 47 -12.08 -2.88 6.49
N ALA A 48 -12.54 -2.92 7.73
CA ALA A 48 -11.72 -2.56 8.89
C ALA A 48 -10.46 -3.44 8.97
N ARG A 49 -9.34 -2.81 9.31
CA ARG A 49 -8.00 -3.39 9.42
C ARG A 49 -7.47 -4.02 8.12
N SER A 50 -8.00 -3.61 6.97
CA SER A 50 -7.50 -4.05 5.66
C SER A 50 -6.08 -3.54 5.41
N LEU A 51 -5.16 -4.41 5.00
CA LEU A 51 -3.81 -4.03 4.57
C LEU A 51 -3.72 -3.99 3.05
N LEU A 52 -3.26 -2.87 2.49
CA LEU A 52 -2.93 -2.78 1.07
C LEU A 52 -1.43 -2.96 0.91
N PHE A 53 -1.04 -3.98 0.16
CA PHE A 53 0.35 -4.28 -0.13
C PHE A 53 0.71 -3.94 -1.57
N THR A 54 1.92 -3.43 -1.77
CA THR A 54 2.55 -3.35 -3.09
C THR A 54 3.71 -4.34 -3.12
N LEU A 55 3.59 -5.35 -3.99
CA LEU A 55 4.68 -6.26 -4.31
C LEU A 55 5.48 -5.67 -5.48
N ASN A 56 6.76 -5.42 -5.24
CA ASN A 56 7.68 -4.97 -6.27
C ASN A 56 8.65 -6.09 -6.58
N VAL A 57 8.90 -6.29 -7.87
CA VAL A 57 9.81 -7.30 -8.37
C VAL A 57 10.72 -6.65 -9.39
N ASP A 58 11.99 -6.49 -9.03
CA ASP A 58 13.00 -5.87 -9.87
C ASP A 58 14.01 -6.91 -10.35
N TRP A 59 14.39 -6.84 -11.62
CA TRP A 59 15.53 -7.56 -12.15
C TRP A 59 16.57 -6.56 -12.65
N PHE A 60 17.79 -6.66 -12.14
CA PHE A 60 18.87 -5.76 -12.51
C PHE A 60 20.22 -6.48 -12.54
N GLN A 61 21.17 -5.91 -13.27
CA GLN A 61 22.58 -6.32 -13.19
C GLN A 61 23.29 -5.42 -12.19
N SER A 62 23.84 -6.01 -11.11
CA SER A 62 24.52 -5.25 -10.06
C SER A 62 25.78 -4.53 -10.56
N SER A 63 26.37 -4.98 -11.68
CA SER A 63 27.53 -4.34 -12.32
C SER A 63 27.60 -4.65 -13.82
N LYS A 64 28.27 -3.77 -14.59
CA LYS A 64 28.54 -3.97 -16.04
C LYS A 64 29.38 -5.22 -16.34
N ARG A 65 30.07 -5.78 -15.35
CA ARG A 65 30.95 -6.96 -15.50
C ARG A 65 30.33 -8.27 -14.99
N THR A 66 29.12 -8.23 -14.42
CA THR A 66 28.41 -9.42 -13.97
C THR A 66 27.60 -10.04 -15.11
N VAL A 67 27.73 -11.35 -15.28
CA VAL A 67 27.02 -12.14 -16.32
C VAL A 67 25.70 -12.75 -15.84
N TYR A 68 25.35 -12.57 -14.57
CA TYR A 68 24.09 -13.05 -14.00
C TYR A 68 23.15 -11.89 -13.62
N SER A 69 21.85 -12.15 -13.72
CA SER A 69 20.80 -11.23 -13.29
C SER A 69 20.55 -11.38 -11.80
N VAL A 70 20.29 -10.26 -11.11
CA VAL A 70 19.88 -10.23 -9.70
C VAL A 70 18.40 -9.84 -9.66
N GLY A 71 17.60 -10.65 -8.97
CA GLY A 71 16.21 -10.35 -8.66
C GLY A 71 16.06 -9.79 -7.25
N ALA A 72 15.32 -8.70 -7.09
CA ALA A 72 14.87 -8.21 -5.80
C ALA A 72 13.35 -8.30 -5.71
N VAL A 73 12.85 -8.84 -4.59
CA VAL A 73 11.42 -8.91 -4.27
C VAL A 73 11.22 -8.19 -2.96
N TYR A 74 10.35 -7.19 -2.93
CA TYR A 74 10.01 -6.49 -1.70
C TYR A 74 8.53 -6.14 -1.62
N LEU A 75 8.04 -6.11 -0.38
CA LEU A 75 6.64 -5.87 -0.05
C LEU A 75 6.52 -4.60 0.79
N THR A 76 5.67 -3.67 0.34
CA THR A 76 5.40 -2.42 1.05
C THR A 76 3.98 -2.44 1.61
N ILE A 77 3.83 -2.09 2.88
CA ILE A 77 2.51 -1.82 3.50
C ILE A 77 2.17 -0.36 3.26
N ASN A 78 1.06 -0.11 2.57
CA ASN A 78 0.76 1.23 2.10
C ASN A 78 -0.08 2.09 3.07
N ASN A 79 -0.78 1.49 4.04
CA ASN A 79 -1.58 2.22 5.06
C ASN A 79 -0.80 2.61 6.30
N LEU A 80 0.48 2.26 6.39
CA LEU A 80 1.31 2.78 7.46
C LEU A 80 1.83 4.14 7.04
N ALA A 81 1.42 5.18 7.77
CA ALA A 81 2.05 6.49 7.68
C ALA A 81 3.57 6.34 7.85
N LYS A 82 4.33 6.95 6.94
CA LYS A 82 5.79 7.05 7.03
C LYS A 82 6.21 8.02 8.10
#